data_AF-A0A3A0AGG9-F1
#
_entry.id   AF-A0A3A0AGG9-F1
#
_cell.length_a   1.000
_cell.length_b   1.000
_cell.length_c   1.000
_cell.angle_alpha   90.00
_cell.angle_beta   90.00
_cell.angle_gamma   90.00
#
_symmetry.space_group_name_H-M   'P 1'
#
loop_
_entity.id
_entity.type
_entity.pdbx_description
1 polymer ?
#
loop_
_entity_poly.entity_id
_entity_poly.type
_entity_poly.pdbx_seq_one_letter_code
_entity_poly.pdbx_strand_id
1 'polypeptide(L)'
;MLLVLSSFALLPLLASGYFYSAHDGRHSVFFVTMFDEAIRDGALWPRWAMHHNQGYGYPTFVIQAPLAFYVAEVFVLLGFGITNAVKIAWALGFLAGAWGMYALVRSWTLTLCHSA
;
A
#
# COMPACT_ATOMS: atom_id res chain seq x y z
N MET A 1 -18.02 -3.32 15.32
CA MET A 1 -17.03 -2.45 16.01
C MET A 1 -15.75 -2.28 15.20
N LEU A 2 -15.10 -3.36 14.73
CA LEU A 2 -13.87 -3.29 13.92
C LEU A 2 -13.99 -2.30 12.74
N LEU A 3 -14.98 -2.48 11.86
CA LEU A 3 -15.17 -1.61 10.70
C LEU A 3 -15.43 -0.14 11.06
N VAL A 4 -16.12 0.10 12.18
CA VAL A 4 -16.42 1.47 12.66
C VAL A 4 -15.16 2.16 13.17
N LEU A 5 -14.31 1.44 13.90
CA LEU A 5 -13.03 1.98 14.35
C LEU A 5 -12.07 2.18 13.17
N SER A 6 -12.05 1.24 12.22
CA SER A 6 -11.24 1.35 11.01
C SER A 6 -11.70 2.51 10.12
N SER A 7 -13.00 2.75 9.98
CA SER A 7 -13.50 3.85 9.14
C SER A 7 -13.09 5.22 9.69
N PHE A 8 -13.09 5.39 11.02
CA PHE A 8 -12.59 6.61 11.64
C PHE A 8 -11.12 6.89 11.31
N ALA A 9 -10.26 5.85 11.38
CA ALA A 9 -8.84 5.98 11.06
C ALA A 9 -8.56 6.20 9.56
N LEU A 10 -9.40 5.64 8.68
CA LEU A 10 -9.24 5.75 7.23
C LEU A 10 -9.87 7.01 6.64
N LEU A 11 -10.72 7.72 7.39
CA LEU A 11 -11.42 8.91 6.91
C LEU A 11 -10.51 9.97 6.27
N PRO A 12 -9.29 10.26 6.80
CA PRO A 12 -8.38 11.23 6.17
C PRO A 12 -7.95 10.86 4.74
N LEU A 13 -7.97 9.58 4.35
CA LEU A 13 -7.63 9.18 2.98
C LEU A 13 -8.67 9.68 1.96
N LEU A 14 -9.91 9.95 2.39
CA LEU A 14 -10.97 10.47 1.53
C LEU A 14 -10.83 11.96 1.23
N ALA A 15 -9.94 12.68 1.94
CA ALA A 15 -9.68 14.09 1.67
C ALA A 15 -9.15 14.29 0.24
N SER A 16 -9.45 15.44 -0.36
CA SER A 16 -8.87 15.82 -1.65
C SER A 16 -7.34 15.93 -1.54
N GLY A 17 -6.63 15.54 -2.60
CA GLY A 17 -5.16 15.52 -2.60
C GLY A 17 -4.56 14.32 -1.86
N TYR A 18 -3.38 14.50 -1.27
CA TYR A 18 -2.63 13.46 -0.54
C TYR A 18 -1.79 14.10 0.57
N PHE A 19 -1.37 13.31 1.56
CA PHE A 19 -0.57 13.75 2.70
C PHE A 19 0.91 13.98 2.33
N TYR A 20 1.17 14.85 1.36
CA TYR A 20 2.52 15.14 0.85
C TYR A 20 3.48 15.79 1.87
N SER A 21 2.95 16.34 2.96
CA SER A 21 3.76 16.88 4.06
C SER A 21 4.34 15.80 4.96
N ALA A 22 3.82 14.56 4.90
CA ALA A 22 4.43 13.43 5.61
C ALA A 22 5.80 13.12 5.02
N HIS A 23 6.73 12.65 5.87
CA HIS A 23 8.11 12.36 5.46
C HIS A 23 8.18 11.48 4.20
N ASP A 24 7.41 10.40 4.19
CA ASP A 24 7.34 9.45 3.08
C ASP A 24 6.12 9.61 2.17
N GLY A 25 5.33 10.67 2.38
CA GLY A 25 4.12 10.91 1.57
C GLY A 25 4.46 10.98 0.09
N ARG A 26 5.47 11.77 -0.28
CA ARG A 26 5.90 11.87 -1.69
C ARG A 26 6.43 10.55 -2.25
N HIS A 27 7.18 9.77 -1.46
CA HIS A 27 7.75 8.50 -1.89
C HIS A 27 6.68 7.50 -2.29
N SER A 28 5.58 7.40 -1.52
CA SER A 28 4.51 6.45 -1.82
C SER A 28 3.80 6.69 -3.17
N VAL A 29 3.67 7.95 -3.61
CA VAL A 29 3.13 8.28 -4.94
C VAL A 29 4.19 8.09 -6.02
N PHE A 30 5.38 8.63 -5.80
CA PHE A 30 6.47 8.58 -6.79
C PHE A 30 6.90 7.16 -7.13
N PHE A 31 6.97 6.27 -6.14
CA PHE A 31 7.37 4.88 -6.37
C PHE A 31 6.34 4.12 -7.18
N VAL A 32 5.04 4.36 -6.97
CA VAL A 32 3.99 3.72 -7.78
C VAL A 32 3.99 4.25 -9.21
N THR A 33 4.26 5.54 -9.44
CA THR A 33 4.45 6.07 -10.81
C THR A 33 5.58 5.32 -11.54
N MET A 34 6.75 5.20 -10.92
CA MET A 34 7.89 4.47 -11.52
C MET A 34 7.60 2.97 -11.70
N PHE A 35 6.78 2.40 -10.82
CA PHE A 35 6.39 1.00 -10.89
C PHE A 35 5.44 0.75 -12.06
N ASP A 36 4.43 1.60 -12.25
CA ASP A 36 3.52 1.59 -13.41
C ASP A 36 4.29 1.75 -14.72
N GLU A 37 5.25 2.69 -14.78
CA GLU A 37 6.12 2.85 -15.95
C GLU A 37 6.90 1.56 -16.28
N ALA A 38 7.49 0.92 -15.27
CA ALA A 38 8.22 -0.34 -15.47
C ALA A 38 7.29 -1.48 -15.93
N ILE A 39 6.10 -1.60 -15.35
CA ILE A 39 5.09 -2.59 -15.75
C ILE A 39 4.64 -2.35 -17.19
N ARG A 40 4.40 -1.09 -17.58
CA ARG A 40 4.04 -0.70 -18.96
C ARG A 40 5.17 -0.94 -19.96
N ASP A 41 6.42 -0.86 -19.52
CA ASP A 41 7.61 -1.22 -20.32
C ASP A 41 7.81 -2.75 -20.42
N GLY A 42 6.88 -3.54 -19.88
CA GLY A 42 6.88 -5.00 -19.98
C GLY A 42 7.70 -5.71 -18.89
N ALA A 43 8.22 -4.97 -17.91
CA ALA A 43 8.88 -5.57 -16.76
C ALA A 43 7.82 -6.14 -15.81
N LEU A 44 7.48 -7.42 -15.98
CA LEU A 44 6.56 -8.10 -15.08
C LEU A 44 7.00 -7.94 -13.63
N TRP A 45 8.30 -8.15 -13.36
CA TRP A 45 8.95 -7.93 -12.07
C TRP A 45 9.83 -6.67 -12.10
N PRO A 46 9.30 -5.47 -11.79
CA PRO A 46 10.08 -4.26 -11.71
C PRO A 46 11.21 -4.39 -10.69
N ARG A 47 12.40 -3.98 -11.10
CA ARG A 47 13.60 -3.94 -10.24
C ARG A 47 14.22 -2.56 -10.15
N TRP A 48 14.09 -1.79 -11.22
CA TRP A 48 14.77 -0.52 -11.42
C TRP A 48 13.75 0.60 -11.59
N ALA A 49 13.87 1.65 -10.79
CA ALA A 49 13.07 2.87 -10.93
C ALA A 49 13.87 3.88 -11.76
N MET A 50 13.45 4.16 -12.99
CA MET A 50 14.25 4.87 -14.00
C MET A 50 14.57 6.32 -13.60
N HIS A 51 13.61 7.04 -13.00
CA HIS A 51 13.78 8.46 -12.69
C HIS A 51 14.27 8.75 -11.26
N HIS A 52 14.62 7.70 -10.51
CA HIS A 52 15.29 7.87 -9.22
C HIS A 52 16.71 8.41 -9.39
N ASN A 53 17.27 8.92 -8.29
CA ASN A 53 18.64 9.43 -8.25
C ASN A 53 18.93 10.41 -9.39
N GLN A 54 18.11 11.46 -9.54
CA GLN A 54 18.26 12.48 -10.59
C GLN A 54 18.27 11.92 -12.04
N GLY A 55 17.61 10.78 -12.28
CA GLY A 55 17.52 10.16 -13.60
C GLY A 55 18.59 9.11 -13.91
N TYR A 56 19.53 8.84 -13.00
CA TYR A 56 20.44 7.69 -13.12
C TYR A 56 19.75 6.36 -12.80
N GLY A 57 18.59 6.44 -12.15
CA GLY A 57 17.82 5.31 -11.68
C GLY A 57 18.37 4.68 -10.40
N TYR A 58 17.58 3.78 -9.82
CA TYR A 58 17.91 3.11 -8.56
C TYR A 58 17.19 1.76 -8.44
N PRO A 59 17.78 0.73 -7.81
CA PRO A 59 17.17 -0.59 -7.64
C PRO A 59 16.10 -0.60 -6.53
N THR A 60 15.16 0.35 -6.54
CA THR A 60 14.18 0.57 -5.46
C THR A 60 13.38 -0.67 -5.16
N PHE A 61 12.90 -1.36 -6.19
CA PHE A 61 11.97 -2.48 -6.03
C PHE A 61 12.67 -3.81 -5.67
N VAL A 62 14.00 -3.79 -5.61
CA VAL A 62 14.80 -4.86 -5.00
C VAL A 62 14.95 -4.63 -3.49
N ILE A 63 15.05 -3.36 -3.06
CA ILE A 63 15.27 -2.98 -1.67
C ILE A 63 13.95 -2.87 -0.90
N GLN A 64 12.92 -2.30 -1.54
CA GLN A 64 11.59 -2.15 -0.96
C GLN A 64 10.69 -3.31 -1.39
N ALA A 65 10.02 -3.93 -0.41
CA ALA A 65 9.12 -5.04 -0.66
C ALA A 65 8.01 -4.65 -1.66
N PRO A 66 7.88 -5.36 -2.81
CA PRO A 66 7.11 -4.84 -3.93
C PRO A 66 5.60 -5.06 -3.82
N LEU A 67 5.14 -5.83 -2.84
CA LEU A 67 3.73 -6.23 -2.71
C LEU A 67 2.79 -5.02 -2.71
N ALA A 68 3.12 -3.97 -1.95
CA ALA A 68 2.29 -2.77 -1.89
C ALA A 68 2.19 -2.04 -3.25
N PHE A 69 3.27 -2.06 -4.04
CA PHE A 69 3.27 -1.46 -5.38
C PHE A 69 2.41 -2.27 -6.34
N TYR A 70 2.46 -3.60 -6.32
CA TYR A 70 1.52 -4.42 -7.11
C TYR A 70 0.06 -4.19 -6.73
N VAL A 71 -0.24 -4.05 -5.44
CA VAL A 71 -1.61 -3.75 -4.99
C VAL A 71 -2.07 -2.41 -5.57
N ALA A 72 -1.24 -1.37 -5.49
CA ALA A 72 -1.57 -0.07 -6.09
C ALA A 72 -1.69 -0.17 -7.62
N GLU A 73 -0.75 -0.87 -8.28
CA GLU A 73 -0.68 -1.05 -9.73
C GLU A 73 -1.97 -1.64 -10.30
N VAL A 74 -2.56 -2.63 -9.63
CA VAL A 74 -3.87 -3.18 -10.03
C VAL A 74 -4.91 -2.07 -10.20
N PHE A 75 -4.96 -1.09 -9.28
CA PHE A 75 -5.91 0.03 -9.39
C PHE A 75 -5.49 1.05 -10.46
N VAL A 76 -4.19 1.28 -10.65
CA VAL A 76 -3.70 2.13 -11.75
C VAL A 76 -4.14 1.55 -13.10
N LEU A 77 -3.95 0.24 -13.32
CA LEU A 77 -4.37 -0.47 -14.52
C LEU A 77 -5.90 -0.49 -14.71
N LEU A 78 -6.68 -0.40 -13.62
CA LEU A 78 -8.14 -0.22 -13.67
C LEU A 78 -8.56 1.23 -13.99
N GLY A 79 -7.61 2.14 -14.23
CA GLY A 79 -7.86 3.52 -14.65
C GLY A 79 -7.95 4.53 -13.50
N PHE A 80 -7.60 4.14 -12.27
CA PHE A 80 -7.51 5.09 -11.17
C PHE A 80 -6.25 5.94 -11.31
N GLY A 81 -6.32 7.22 -10.91
CA GLY A 81 -5.12 8.04 -10.79
C GLY A 81 -4.17 7.50 -9.70
N ILE A 82 -2.85 7.65 -9.90
CA ILE A 82 -1.79 7.13 -9.00
C ILE A 82 -2.09 7.41 -7.52
N THR A 83 -2.42 8.65 -7.18
CA THR A 83 -2.72 9.03 -5.79
C THR A 83 -3.88 8.24 -5.19
N ASN A 84 -4.94 8.01 -5.97
CA ASN A 84 -6.09 7.24 -5.51
C ASN A 84 -5.75 5.75 -5.38
N ALA A 85 -4.98 5.21 -6.33
CA ALA A 85 -4.47 3.84 -6.24
C ALA A 85 -3.63 3.61 -4.97
N VAL A 86 -2.73 4.55 -4.64
CA VAL A 86 -1.93 4.52 -3.41
C VAL A 86 -2.81 4.58 -2.16
N LYS A 87 -3.81 5.47 -2.12
CA LYS A 87 -4.77 5.53 -1.00
C LYS A 87 -5.53 4.21 -0.83
N ILE A 88 -5.98 3.60 -1.93
CA ILE A 88 -6.65 2.31 -1.87
C ILE A 88 -5.72 1.23 -1.32
N ALA A 89 -4.45 1.19 -1.76
CA ALA A 89 -3.46 0.25 -1.24
C ALA A 89 -3.23 0.42 0.28
N TRP A 90 -3.13 1.66 0.77
CA TRP A 90 -3.07 1.95 2.21
C TRP A 90 -4.31 1.45 2.95
N ALA A 91 -5.51 1.72 2.42
CA ALA A 91 -6.76 1.29 3.04
C ALA A 91 -6.86 -0.24 3.11
N LEU A 92 -6.49 -0.94 2.03
CA LEU A 92 -6.48 -2.41 1.99
C LEU A 92 -5.47 -2.99 2.99
N GLY A 93 -4.25 -2.47 3.03
CA GLY A 93 -3.23 -2.91 4.00
C GLY A 93 -3.68 -2.69 5.44
N PHE A 94 -4.27 -1.54 5.74
CA PHE A 94 -4.81 -1.24 7.06
C PHE A 94 -5.94 -2.19 7.46
N LEU A 95 -6.90 -2.43 6.57
CA LEU A 95 -8.03 -3.34 6.82
C LEU A 95 -7.57 -4.79 6.98
N ALA A 96 -6.60 -5.24 6.16
CA ALA A 96 -5.99 -6.56 6.29
C ALA A 96 -5.28 -6.72 7.64
N GLY A 97 -4.54 -5.70 8.09
CA GLY A 97 -3.91 -5.69 9.41
C GLY A 97 -4.93 -5.71 10.56
N ALA A 98 -6.00 -4.90 10.45
CA ALA A 98 -7.09 -4.88 11.43
C ALA A 98 -7.79 -6.24 11.55
N TRP A 99 -8.08 -6.87 10.40
CA TRP A 99 -8.63 -8.22 10.35
C TRP A 99 -7.67 -9.26 10.94
N GLY A 100 -6.40 -9.23 10.55
CA GLY A 100 -5.37 -10.15 11.04
C GLY A 100 -5.24 -10.09 12.56
N MET A 101 -5.26 -8.89 13.14
CA MET A 101 -5.21 -8.72 14.60
C MET A 101 -6.46 -9.26 15.29
N TYR A 102 -7.64 -9.00 14.73
CA TYR A 102 -8.89 -9.55 15.26
C TYR A 102 -8.88 -11.09 15.23
N ALA A 103 -8.46 -11.69 14.11
CA ALA A 103 -8.38 -13.14 13.95
C ALA A 103 -7.39 -13.76 14.95
N LEU A 104 -6.23 -13.13 15.14
CA LEU A 104 -5.21 -13.55 16.11
C LEU A 104 -5.78 -13.58 17.53
N VAL A 105 -6.35 -12.47 17.99
CA VAL A 105 -6.89 -12.37 19.35
C VAL A 105 -8.03 -13.36 19.56
N ARG A 106 -8.93 -13.51 18.58
CA ARG A 106 -10.01 -14.51 18.62
C ARG A 106 -9.46 -15.93 18.76
N SER A 107 -8.40 -16.27 18.02
CA SER A 107 -7.80 -17.60 18.09
C SER A 107 -7.16 -17.88 19.46
N TRP A 108 -6.49 -16.88 20.04
CA TRP A 108 -5.85 -17.00 21.35
C TRP A 108 -6.87 -17.16 22.47
N THR A 109 -7.96 -16.37 22.47
CA THR A 109 -8.98 -16.46 23.51
C THR A 109 -9.77 -17.77 23.44
N LEU A 110 -10.06 -18.28 22.24
CA LEU A 110 -10.71 -19.59 22.08
C LEU A 110 -9.80 -20.73 22.55
N THR A 111 -8.49 -20.66 22.29
CA THR A 111 -7.52 -21.67 22.73
C THR A 111 -7.41 -21.71 24.25
N LEU A 112 -7.35 -20.54 24.91
CA LEU A 112 -7.29 -20.45 26.37
C LEU A 112 -8.51 -21.09 27.06
N CYS A 113 -9.69 -21.00 26.46
CA CYS A 113 -10.91 -21.61 27.00
C CYS A 113 -10.95 -23.14 26.89
N HIS A 114 -10.19 -23.75 25.98
CA HIS A 114 -10.09 -25.21 25.86
C HIS A 114 -9.01 -25.81 26.75
N SER A 115 -8.10 -24.97 27.28
CA SER A 115 -6.98 -25.38 28.13
C SER A 115 -7.23 -25.13 29.63
N ALA A 116 -8.40 -24.57 30.00
CA ALA A 116 -8.83 -24.29 31.37
C ALA A 116 -10.00 -25.20 31.75
#